data_AF-A0A6N9SLK2-F1
#
_entry.id   AF-A0A6N9SLK2-F1
#
_cell.length_a   1.000
_cell.length_b   1.000
_cell.length_c   1.000
_cell.angle_alpha   90.00
_cell.angle_beta   90.00
_cell.angle_gamma   90.00
#
_symmetry.space_group_name_H-M   'P 1'
#
loop_
_entity.id
_entity.type
_entity.pdbx_description
1 polymer ?
#
loop_
_entity_poly.entity_id
_entity_poly.type
_entity_poly.pdbx_seq_one_letter_code
_entity_poly.pdbx_strand_id
1 'polypeptide(L)'
;MKKTTKLLHLIGLVMFFGGILPSIVMNSVVGTNADAVLIYHQRLFVSAITWALTIPGMWIQIVAGCLTALAGKYRPLEHRWLIAKFVLAVLILINGTFVLAPLVSQVTSIAEQSALQGHLLPTYMPLKKQEDMYGIANFLMLVIAFILAIYRPSFRRAQQGAHADRP
;
A
#
# COMPACT_ATOMS: atom_id res chain seq x y z
N MET A 1 -4.66 -17.66 19.38
CA MET A 1 -5.10 -16.71 18.33
C MET A 1 -4.25 -15.43 18.23
N LYS A 2 -3.86 -14.75 19.33
CA LYS A 2 -3.12 -13.46 19.24
C LYS A 2 -1.72 -13.52 18.57
N LYS A 3 -1.01 -14.66 18.61
CA LYS A 3 0.34 -14.80 18.04
C LYS A 3 0.31 -14.96 16.51
N THR A 4 -0.59 -15.80 16.00
CA THR A 4 -0.77 -16.05 14.56
C THR A 4 -1.17 -14.79 13.80
N THR A 5 -2.12 -14.01 14.32
CA THR A 5 -2.55 -12.78 13.64
C THR A 5 -1.45 -11.72 13.62
N LYS A 6 -0.65 -11.63 14.69
CA LYS A 6 0.53 -10.75 14.71
C LYS A 6 1.59 -11.17 13.69
N LEU A 7 1.83 -12.48 13.57
CA LEU A 7 2.76 -13.01 12.58
C LEU A 7 2.29 -12.70 11.15
N LEU A 8 1.03 -12.96 10.83
CA LEU A 8 0.45 -12.61 9.52
C LEU A 8 0.56 -11.11 9.24
N HIS A 9 0.23 -10.27 10.21
CA HIS A 9 0.37 -8.84 10.08
C HIS A 9 1.83 -8.42 9.80
N LEU A 10 2.81 -9.01 10.51
CA LEU A 10 4.22 -8.72 10.27
C LEU A 10 4.68 -9.18 8.89
N ILE A 11 4.29 -10.38 8.45
CA ILE A 11 4.60 -10.91 7.11
C ILE A 11 4.03 -9.97 6.04
N GLY A 12 2.74 -9.63 6.14
CA GLY A 12 2.11 -8.72 5.20
C GLY A 12 2.77 -7.34 5.18
N LEU A 13 3.22 -6.83 6.33
CA LEU A 13 3.95 -5.56 6.42
C LEU A 13 5.29 -5.63 5.68
N VAL A 14 6.09 -6.66 5.95
CA VAL A 14 7.41 -6.86 5.34
C VAL A 14 7.28 -7.05 3.83
N MET A 15 6.31 -7.84 3.38
CA MET A 15 6.05 -8.02 1.94
C MET A 15 5.63 -6.70 1.29
N PHE A 16 4.74 -5.94 1.93
CA PHE A 16 4.23 -4.70 1.35
C PHE A 16 5.32 -3.62 1.24
N PHE A 17 6.08 -3.38 2.31
CA PHE A 17 7.22 -2.45 2.28
C PHE A 17 8.36 -2.95 1.41
N GLY A 18 8.63 -4.26 1.47
CA GLY A 18 9.63 -4.93 0.63
C GLY A 18 9.31 -4.86 -0.86
N GLY A 19 8.06 -4.56 -1.24
CA GLY A 19 7.71 -4.29 -2.63
C GLY A 19 7.79 -2.81 -3.03
N ILE A 20 7.32 -1.91 -2.16
CA ILE A 20 7.29 -0.46 -2.46
C ILE A 20 8.70 0.13 -2.50
N LEU A 21 9.52 -0.11 -1.47
CA LEU A 21 10.80 0.57 -1.33
C LEU A 21 11.80 0.24 -2.46
N PRO A 22 11.98 -1.03 -2.86
CA PRO A 22 12.84 -1.33 -4.01
C PRO A 22 12.34 -0.72 -5.31
N SER A 23 11.03 -0.68 -5.53
CA SER A 23 10.44 -0.07 -6.73
C SER A 23 10.74 1.43 -6.83
N ILE A 24 10.71 2.14 -5.70
CA ILE A 24 11.10 3.57 -5.63
C ILE A 24 12.58 3.73 -5.98
N VAL A 25 13.46 2.92 -5.37
CA VAL A 25 14.90 2.98 -5.65
C VAL A 25 15.18 2.66 -7.12
N MET A 26 14.55 1.64 -7.69
CA MET A 26 14.70 1.29 -9.12
C MET A 26 14.28 2.44 -10.05
N ASN A 27 13.13 3.07 -9.77
CA ASN A 27 12.68 4.24 -10.54
C ASN A 27 13.68 5.41 -10.41
N SER A 28 14.30 5.61 -9.24
CA SER A 28 15.32 6.64 -9.04
C SER A 28 16.64 6.34 -9.77
N VAL A 29 17.05 5.07 -9.85
CA VAL A 29 18.30 4.67 -10.51
C VAL A 29 18.18 4.76 -12.02
N VAL A 30 17.04 4.33 -12.59
CA VAL A 30 16.79 4.46 -14.05
C VAL A 30 16.49 5.91 -14.41
N GLY A 31 15.80 6.66 -13.56
CA GLY A 31 15.59 8.10 -13.72
C GLY A 31 14.99 8.47 -15.08
N THR A 32 15.54 9.49 -15.73
CA THR A 32 15.12 9.98 -17.06
C THR A 32 15.91 9.35 -18.20
N ASN A 33 16.43 8.13 -18.04
CA ASN A 33 17.17 7.45 -19.10
C ASN A 33 16.27 7.27 -20.34
N ALA A 34 16.86 7.32 -21.54
CA ALA A 34 16.16 7.12 -22.80
C ALA A 34 16.28 5.68 -23.35
N ASP A 35 17.12 4.85 -22.73
CA ASP A 35 17.31 3.45 -23.11
C ASP A 35 16.04 2.62 -22.80
N ALA A 36 15.31 2.30 -23.87
CA ALA A 36 14.06 1.54 -23.79
C ALA A 36 14.27 0.10 -23.27
N VAL A 37 15.43 -0.52 -23.54
CA VAL A 37 15.73 -1.89 -23.09
C VAL A 37 15.99 -1.90 -21.59
N LEU A 38 16.77 -0.93 -21.09
CA LEU A 38 17.00 -0.77 -19.65
C LEU A 38 15.69 -0.51 -18.90
N ILE A 39 14.86 0.41 -19.41
CA ILE A 39 13.54 0.72 -18.84
C ILE A 39 12.68 -0.54 -18.79
N TYR A 40 12.59 -1.30 -19.89
CA TYR A 40 11.79 -2.52 -19.93
C TYR A 40 12.19 -3.54 -18.84
N HIS A 41 13.48 -3.84 -18.70
CA HIS A 41 13.95 -4.76 -17.67
C HIS A 41 13.64 -4.25 -16.26
N GLN A 42 13.82 -2.96 -16.01
CA GLN A 42 13.42 -2.35 -14.74
C GLN A 42 11.91 -2.51 -14.49
N ARG A 43 11.08 -2.31 -15.52
CA ARG A 43 9.62 -2.48 -15.42
C ARG A 43 9.21 -3.92 -15.16
N LEU A 44 9.90 -4.90 -15.73
CA LEU A 44 9.69 -6.32 -15.40
C LEU A 44 9.91 -6.57 -13.91
N PHE A 45 11.00 -6.05 -13.33
CA PHE A 45 11.25 -6.18 -11.89
C PHE A 45 10.17 -5.52 -11.04
N VAL A 46 9.77 -4.28 -11.36
CA VAL A 46 8.71 -3.58 -10.62
C VAL A 46 7.38 -4.30 -10.72
N SER A 47 7.01 -4.81 -11.89
CA SER A 47 5.80 -5.59 -12.09
C SER A 47 5.83 -6.90 -11.30
N ALA A 48 6.93 -7.66 -11.39
CA ALA A 48 7.11 -8.90 -10.66
C ALA A 48 7.03 -8.68 -9.14
N ILE A 49 7.72 -7.67 -8.61
CA ILE A 49 7.69 -7.31 -7.19
C ILE A 49 6.28 -6.89 -6.76
N THR A 50 5.58 -6.12 -7.60
CA THR A 50 4.21 -5.66 -7.31
C THR A 50 3.26 -6.86 -7.14
N TRP A 51 3.31 -7.81 -8.06
CA TRP A 51 2.42 -8.98 -8.04
C TRP A 51 2.84 -10.07 -7.04
N ALA A 52 4.15 -10.24 -6.80
CA ALA A 52 4.66 -11.26 -5.88
C ALA A 52 4.68 -10.83 -4.41
N LEU A 53 4.92 -9.53 -4.14
CA LEU A 53 5.10 -9.02 -2.78
C LEU A 53 4.06 -7.97 -2.40
N THR A 54 3.93 -6.89 -3.17
CA THR A 54 3.10 -5.74 -2.80
C THR A 54 1.63 -6.13 -2.64
N ILE A 55 1.02 -6.71 -3.68
CA ILE A 55 -0.40 -7.08 -3.68
C ILE A 55 -0.71 -8.19 -2.65
N PRO A 56 0.01 -9.33 -2.62
CA PRO A 56 -0.23 -10.34 -1.60
C PRO A 56 -0.01 -9.81 -0.18
N GLY A 57 1.01 -8.97 0.03
CA GLY A 57 1.29 -8.32 1.31
C GLY A 57 0.13 -7.45 1.81
N MET A 58 -0.48 -6.64 0.93
CA MET A 58 -1.68 -5.85 1.25
C MET A 58 -2.87 -6.74 1.64
N TRP A 59 -3.11 -7.83 0.91
CA TRP A 59 -4.21 -8.75 1.22
C TRP A 59 -4.01 -9.45 2.57
N ILE A 60 -2.80 -9.93 2.85
CA ILE A 60 -2.46 -10.54 4.15
C ILE A 60 -2.69 -9.52 5.28
N GLN A 61 -2.31 -8.26 5.07
CA GLN A 61 -2.52 -7.17 6.01
C GLN A 61 -4.00 -6.97 6.37
N ILE A 62 -4.86 -6.91 5.36
CA ILE A 62 -6.31 -6.74 5.55
C ILE A 62 -6.91 -7.94 6.25
N VAL A 63 -6.57 -9.16 5.83
CA VAL A 63 -7.07 -10.39 6.46
C VAL A 63 -6.64 -10.46 7.93
N ALA A 64 -5.38 -10.17 8.24
CA ALA A 64 -4.89 -10.12 9.62
C ALA A 64 -5.61 -9.03 10.45
N GLY A 65 -5.87 -7.87 9.86
CA GLY A 65 -6.64 -6.79 10.48
C GLY A 65 -8.06 -7.22 10.82
N CYS A 66 -8.78 -7.82 9.87
CA CYS A 66 -10.13 -8.33 10.05
C CYS A 66 -10.19 -9.44 11.12
N LEU A 67 -9.27 -10.41 11.08
CA LEU A 67 -9.19 -11.47 12.09
C LEU A 67 -8.93 -10.91 13.49
N THR A 68 -8.10 -9.88 13.61
CA THR A 68 -7.84 -9.21 14.90
C THR A 68 -9.08 -8.50 15.42
N ALA A 69 -9.82 -7.80 14.54
CA ALA A 69 -11.04 -7.09 14.91
C ALA A 69 -12.12 -8.05 15.40
N LEU A 70 -12.34 -9.15 14.66
CA LEU A 70 -13.32 -10.20 15.01
C LEU A 70 -12.97 -10.90 16.33
N ALA A 71 -11.70 -11.23 16.56
CA ALA A 71 -11.26 -11.91 17.78
C ALA A 71 -11.22 -10.99 19.01
N GLY A 72 -11.15 -9.67 18.83
CA GLY A 72 -10.86 -8.71 19.89
C GLY A 72 -12.06 -8.20 20.67
N LYS A 73 -13.31 -8.57 20.33
CA LYS A 73 -14.55 -7.93 20.85
C LYS A 73 -14.49 -6.39 20.80
N TYR A 74 -13.72 -5.81 19.88
CA TYR A 74 -13.70 -4.36 19.69
C TYR A 74 -15.03 -3.98 19.05
N ARG A 75 -15.76 -3.03 19.63
CA ARG A 75 -16.91 -2.41 18.97
C ARG A 75 -16.37 -1.30 18.05
N PRO A 76 -16.22 -1.55 16.73
CA PRO A 76 -15.64 -0.56 15.81
C PRO A 76 -16.39 0.78 15.83
N LEU A 77 -17.70 0.73 16.09
CA LEU A 77 -18.61 1.88 16.15
C LEU A 77 -18.37 2.79 17.37
N GLU A 78 -17.77 2.30 18.45
CA GLU A 78 -17.47 3.11 19.65
C GLU A 78 -16.16 3.91 19.51
N HIS A 79 -15.36 3.63 18.46
CA HIS A 79 -14.05 4.24 18.26
C HIS A 79 -13.87 4.72 16.82
N ARG A 80 -14.18 6.01 16.57
CA ARG A 80 -13.97 6.70 15.27
C ARG A 80 -12.58 6.46 14.66
N TRP A 81 -11.56 6.31 15.49
CA TRP A 81 -10.19 5.97 15.08
C TRP A 81 -10.07 4.60 14.41
N LEU A 82 -10.79 3.58 14.89
CA LEU A 82 -10.75 2.24 14.31
C LEU A 82 -11.41 2.23 12.93
N ILE A 83 -12.51 2.99 12.78
CA ILE A 83 -13.18 3.20 11.49
C ILE A 83 -12.23 3.90 10.52
N ALA A 84 -11.59 5.00 10.91
CA ALA A 84 -10.66 5.73 10.06
C ALA A 84 -9.52 4.83 9.54
N LYS A 85 -8.95 3.99 10.41
CA LYS A 85 -7.94 2.99 10.02
C LYS A 85 -8.46 1.98 9.03
N PHE A 86 -9.66 1.44 9.26
CA PHE A 86 -10.26 0.44 8.39
C PHE A 86 -10.56 1.02 7.01
N VAL A 87 -11.18 2.21 6.97
CA VAL A 87 -11.45 2.95 5.73
C VAL A 87 -10.16 3.18 4.96
N LEU A 88 -9.11 3.66 5.63
CA LEU A 88 -7.82 3.93 4.99
C LEU A 88 -7.18 2.65 4.44
N ALA A 89 -7.25 1.54 5.20
CA ALA A 89 -6.75 0.25 4.75
C ALA A 89 -7.52 -0.28 3.52
N VAL A 90 -8.85 -0.12 3.49
CA VAL A 90 -9.69 -0.49 2.34
C VAL A 90 -9.36 0.38 1.12
N LEU A 91 -9.17 1.69 1.30
CA LEU A 91 -8.78 2.59 0.20
C LEU A 91 -7.41 2.22 -0.38
N ILE A 92 -6.43 1.90 0.47
CA ILE A 92 -5.11 1.39 0.03
C ILE A 92 -5.26 0.09 -0.76
N LEU A 93 -6.08 -0.85 -0.26
CA LEU A 93 -6.31 -2.12 -0.93
C LEU A 93 -6.96 -1.93 -2.30
N ILE A 94 -7.99 -1.09 -2.39
CA ILE A 94 -8.73 -0.85 -3.63
C ILE A 94 -7.83 -0.16 -4.65
N ASN A 95 -7.18 0.93 -4.26
CA ASN A 95 -6.28 1.68 -5.14
C ASN A 95 -5.10 0.80 -5.58
N GLY A 96 -4.47 0.07 -4.67
CA GLY A 96 -3.35 -0.81 -4.99
C GLY A 96 -3.74 -1.96 -5.92
N THR A 97 -4.84 -2.65 -5.65
CA THR A 97 -5.21 -3.90 -6.36
C THR A 97 -5.91 -3.63 -7.68
N PHE A 98 -6.84 -2.68 -7.73
CA PHE A 98 -7.71 -2.48 -8.89
C PHE A 98 -7.28 -1.32 -9.79
N VAL A 99 -6.42 -0.42 -9.30
CA VAL A 99 -5.93 0.71 -10.09
C VAL A 99 -4.44 0.57 -10.38
N LEU A 100 -3.61 0.50 -9.34
CA LEU A 100 -2.16 0.55 -9.47
C LEU A 100 -1.59 -0.74 -10.10
N ALA A 101 -1.97 -1.92 -9.64
CA ALA A 101 -1.43 -3.17 -10.18
C ALA A 101 -1.74 -3.38 -11.69
N PRO A 102 -2.98 -3.16 -12.18
CA PRO A 102 -3.24 -3.18 -13.62
C PRO A 102 -2.43 -2.13 -14.38
N LEU A 103 -2.28 -0.93 -13.81
CA LEU A 103 -1.53 0.16 -14.44
C LEU A 103 -0.03 -0.14 -14.54
N VAL A 104 0.56 -0.75 -13.51
CA VAL A 104 1.94 -1.26 -13.52
C VAL A 104 2.14 -2.27 -14.67
N SER A 105 1.19 -3.18 -14.86
CA SER A 105 1.23 -4.15 -15.98
C SER A 105 1.12 -3.45 -17.34
N GLN A 106 0.24 -2.46 -17.49
CA GLN A 106 0.10 -1.70 -18.74
C GLN A 106 1.39 -0.91 -19.07
N VAL A 107 1.96 -0.19 -18.10
CA VAL A 107 3.23 0.53 -18.29
C VAL A 107 4.36 -0.43 -18.67
N THR A 108 4.38 -1.63 -18.08
CA THR A 108 5.38 -2.66 -18.41
C THR A 108 5.21 -3.17 -19.84
N SER A 109 3.98 -3.38 -20.30
CA SER A 109 3.72 -3.78 -21.69
C SER A 109 4.11 -2.70 -22.70
N ILE A 110 3.87 -1.43 -22.40
CA ILE A 110 4.32 -0.32 -23.25
C ILE A 110 5.86 -0.21 -23.26
N ALA A 111 6.51 -0.49 -22.13
CA ALA A 111 7.97 -0.55 -22.06
C ALA A 111 8.54 -1.70 -22.92
N GLU A 112 7.91 -2.86 -22.92
CA GLU A 112 8.26 -4.00 -23.78
C GLU A 112 8.18 -3.61 -25.27
N GLN A 113 7.06 -3.01 -25.68
CA GLN A 113 6.89 -2.54 -27.06
C GLN A 113 7.94 -1.48 -27.43
N SER A 114 8.25 -0.58 -26.51
CA SER A 114 9.31 0.42 -26.70
C SER A 114 10.68 -0.22 -26.90
N ALA A 115 11.01 -1.25 -26.12
CA ALA A 115 12.27 -1.97 -26.25
C ALA A 115 12.36 -2.70 -27.61
N LEU A 116 11.27 -3.33 -28.05
CA LEU A 116 11.20 -4.00 -29.36
C LEU A 116 11.34 -3.03 -30.55
N GLN A 117 10.86 -1.80 -30.40
CA GLN A 117 10.97 -0.74 -31.42
C GLN A 117 12.27 0.07 -31.33
N GLY A 118 13.11 -0.21 -30.31
CA GLY A 118 14.39 0.47 -30.09
C GLY A 118 14.27 1.93 -29.63
N HIS A 119 13.07 2.41 -29.30
CA HIS A 119 12.86 3.77 -28.82
C HIS A 119 11.64 3.84 -27.89
N LEU A 120 11.62 4.83 -27.00
CA LEU A 120 10.53 5.00 -26.04
C LEU A 120 9.26 5.49 -26.74
N LEU A 121 8.17 4.72 -26.61
CA LEU A 121 6.89 5.10 -27.18
C LEU A 121 6.35 6.39 -26.54
N PRO A 122 5.72 7.31 -27.30
CA PRO A 122 5.17 8.55 -26.76
C PRO A 122 4.11 8.34 -25.66
N THR A 123 3.45 7.18 -25.66
CA THR A 123 2.44 6.79 -24.67
C THR A 123 3.04 6.35 -23.34
N TYR A 124 4.34 6.03 -23.28
CA TYR A 124 4.98 5.54 -22.06
C TYR A 124 4.95 6.59 -20.94
N MET A 125 5.44 7.80 -21.22
CA MET A 125 5.62 8.82 -20.18
C MET A 125 4.30 9.29 -19.54
N PRO A 126 3.22 9.55 -20.29
CA PRO A 126 1.91 9.86 -19.72
C PRO A 126 1.38 8.75 -18.81
N LEU A 127 1.49 7.49 -19.24
CA LEU A 127 0.99 6.35 -18.50
C LEU A 127 1.83 6.08 -17.24
N LYS A 128 3.15 6.22 -17.35
CA LYS A 128 4.08 6.14 -16.21
C LYS A 128 3.80 7.22 -15.18
N LYS A 129 3.51 8.45 -15.62
CA LYS A 129 3.14 9.56 -14.72
C LYS A 129 1.83 9.26 -13.98
N GLN A 130 0.85 8.67 -14.66
CA GLN A 130 -0.38 8.23 -14.03
C GLN A 130 -0.11 7.15 -12.96
N GLU A 131 0.75 6.17 -13.28
CA GLU A 131 1.20 5.15 -12.31
C GLU A 131 1.82 5.80 -11.07
N ASP A 132 2.74 6.75 -11.26
CA ASP A 132 3.41 7.44 -10.16
C ASP A 132 2.41 8.22 -9.28
N MET A 133 1.43 8.88 -9.87
CA MET A 133 0.40 9.60 -9.11
C MET A 133 -0.40 8.65 -8.21
N TYR A 134 -0.88 7.52 -8.75
CA TYR A 134 -1.61 6.53 -7.95
C TYR A 134 -0.71 5.81 -6.94
N GLY A 135 0.55 5.58 -7.28
CA GLY A 135 1.57 5.02 -6.38
C GLY A 135 1.88 5.93 -5.20
N ILE A 136 2.11 7.22 -5.46
CA ILE A 136 2.34 8.25 -4.43
C ILE A 136 1.11 8.37 -3.54
N ALA A 137 -0.09 8.44 -4.12
CA ALA A 137 -1.33 8.48 -3.34
C ALA A 137 -1.46 7.25 -2.43
N ASN A 138 -1.15 6.04 -2.95
CA ASN A 138 -1.19 4.82 -2.16
C ASN A 138 -0.19 4.83 -1.00
N PHE A 139 1.04 5.28 -1.29
CA PHE A 139 2.11 5.36 -0.31
C PHE A 139 1.80 6.39 0.79
N LEU A 140 1.27 7.56 0.43
CA LEU A 140 0.85 8.58 1.41
C LEU A 140 -0.26 8.05 2.32
N MET A 141 -1.26 7.37 1.77
CA MET A 141 -2.30 6.71 2.57
C MET A 141 -1.69 5.69 3.55
N LEU A 142 -0.71 4.90 3.11
CA LEU A 142 0.01 3.95 3.97
C LEU A 142 0.76 4.67 5.11
N VAL A 143 1.48 5.74 4.80
CA VAL A 143 2.19 6.56 5.79
C VAL A 143 1.21 7.12 6.83
N ILE A 144 0.08 7.68 6.39
CA ILE A 144 -0.97 8.16 7.29
C ILE A 144 -1.52 7.03 8.16
N ALA A 145 -1.76 5.84 7.59
CA ALA A 145 -2.23 4.68 8.34
C ALA A 145 -1.26 4.25 9.43
N PHE A 146 0.04 4.33 9.13
CA PHE A 146 1.11 4.01 10.06
C PHE A 146 1.24 5.05 11.20
N ILE A 147 1.18 6.34 10.87
CA ILE A 147 1.14 7.44 11.85
C ILE A 147 -0.08 7.26 12.76
N LEU A 148 -1.27 7.02 12.20
CA LEU A 148 -2.48 6.73 12.98
C LEU A 148 -2.33 5.48 13.85
N ALA A 149 -1.49 4.52 13.45
CA ALA A 149 -1.24 3.32 14.24
C ALA A 149 -0.34 3.56 15.45
N ILE A 150 0.68 4.41 15.31
CA ILE A 150 1.60 4.78 16.39
C ILE A 150 0.95 5.77 17.35
N TYR A 151 0.44 6.88 16.82
CA TYR A 151 -0.06 8.01 17.62
C TYR A 151 -1.52 7.83 18.05
N ARG A 152 -1.92 6.60 18.43
CA ARG A 152 -3.28 6.25 18.85
C ARG A 152 -3.86 7.41 19.68
N PRO A 153 -4.84 8.18 19.17
CA PRO A 153 -5.35 9.34 19.88
C PRO A 153 -5.99 8.80 21.14
N SER A 154 -5.38 9.10 22.28
CA SER A 154 -5.91 8.75 23.58
C SER A 154 -7.16 9.59 23.83
N PHE A 155 -8.30 9.20 23.23
CA PHE A 155 -9.62 9.70 23.62
C PHE A 155 -10.06 9.11 24.97
N ARG A 156 -9.10 8.81 25.86
CA ARG A 156 -9.32 8.13 27.13
C ARG A 156 -9.68 9.08 28.28
N ARG A 157 -10.14 10.31 28.00
CA ARG A 157 -10.39 11.34 29.03
C ARG A 157 -11.81 11.86 29.17
N ALA A 158 -12.81 11.37 28.43
CA ALA A 158 -14.19 11.88 28.58
C ALA A 158 -15.13 10.99 29.41
N GLN A 159 -14.79 9.72 29.70
CA GLN A 159 -15.68 8.81 30.44
C GLN A 159 -15.29 8.54 31.90
N GLN A 160 -14.11 8.98 32.35
CA GLN A 160 -13.71 8.84 33.77
C GLN A 160 -14.09 10.03 34.66
N GLY A 161 -14.58 11.15 34.09
CA GLY A 161 -15.06 12.31 34.85
C GLY A 161 -16.54 12.24 35.27
N ALA A 162 -17.34 11.33 34.70
CA ALA A 162 -18.79 11.27 34.95
C ALA A 162 -19.20 10.31 36.09
N HIS A 163 -18.24 9.62 36.71
CA HIS A 163 -18.48 8.68 37.81
C HIS A 163 -17.89 9.13 39.16
N ALA A 164 -17.23 10.30 39.21
CA ALA A 164 -16.66 10.85 40.45
C ALA A 164 -17.63 11.79 41.20
N ASP A 165 -18.73 12.23 40.56
CA ASP A 165 -19.71 13.17 41.14
C ASP A 165 -21.08 12.52 41.34
N ARG A 166 -21.14 11.47 42.16
CA ARG A 166 -22.40 11.06 42.79
C ARG A 166 -22.17 10.92 44.30
N PRO A 167 -22.71 11.85 45.12
CA PRO A 167 -22.71 11.73 46.57
C PRO A 167 -23.58 10.55 47.05
#